data_AF-A0A968FY73-F1
#
_entry.id   AF-A0A968FY73-F1
#
_cell.length_a   1.000
_cell.length_b   1.000
_cell.length_c   1.000
_cell.angle_alpha   90.00
_cell.angle_beta   90.00
_cell.angle_gamma   90.00
#
_symmetry.space_group_name_H-M   'P 1'
#
loop_
_entity.id
_entity.type
_entity.pdbx_description
1 polymer ?
#
loop_
_entity_poly.entity_id
_entity_poly.type
_entity_poly.pdbx_seq_one_letter_code
_entity_poly.pdbx_strand_id
1 'polypeptide(L)'
;MKKYPFQAFKVDNPVDLTRLPLNQSFQVNHPDFVLQFFFSGPNILGFILKRNKDEPIFMRWCFFRNCEESPHDYVSVIAQAYNPPYDGSFFEIKFPTGLDYHFQGLRFYTGN
;
A
#
# COMPACT_ATOMS: atom_id res chain seq x y z
N MET A 1 11.53 -9.05 20.88
CA MET A 1 11.14 -8.45 19.58
C MET A 1 11.55 -9.38 18.46
N LYS A 2 10.61 -9.91 17.66
CA LYS A 2 10.96 -10.64 16.43
C LYS A 2 11.58 -9.64 15.45
N LYS A 3 12.87 -9.80 15.15
CA LYS A 3 13.55 -9.08 14.07
C LYS A 3 13.15 -9.76 12.75
N TYR A 4 12.33 -9.10 11.95
CA TYR A 4 12.14 -9.49 10.55
C TYR A 4 13.41 -9.08 9.80
N PRO A 5 14.01 -9.96 8.97
CA PRO A 5 15.20 -9.60 8.22
C PRO A 5 14.86 -8.39 7.33
N PHE A 6 15.50 -7.26 7.64
CA PHE A 6 15.30 -5.99 6.97
C PHE A 6 15.84 -6.07 5.55
N GLN A 7 14.95 -6.22 4.56
CA GLN A 7 15.30 -6.04 3.15
C GLN A 7 14.35 -5.09 2.40
N ALA A 8 13.33 -4.56 3.08
CA ALA A 8 12.42 -3.57 2.50
C ALA A 8 12.85 -2.13 2.87
N PHE A 9 12.89 -1.25 1.86
CA PHE A 9 13.15 0.17 2.04
C PHE A 9 11.95 0.85 2.69
N LYS A 10 12.15 1.52 3.83
CA LYS A 10 11.10 2.33 4.42
C LYS A 10 10.82 3.51 3.50
N VAL A 11 9.55 3.74 3.20
CA VAL A 11 9.08 4.86 2.39
C VAL A 11 8.07 5.69 3.17
N ASP A 12 7.94 6.95 2.77
CA ASP A 12 6.91 7.84 3.29
C ASP A 12 5.51 7.38 2.87
N ASN A 13 4.50 7.92 3.53
CA ASN A 13 3.10 7.70 3.19
C ASN A 13 2.38 9.06 3.26
N PRO A 14 2.00 9.67 2.13
CA PRO A 14 1.94 9.11 0.78
C PRO A 14 3.31 8.82 0.15
N VAL A 15 3.34 7.79 -0.71
CA VAL A 15 4.51 7.33 -1.46
C VAL A 15 4.55 8.05 -2.81
N ASP A 16 5.69 8.66 -3.14
CA ASP A 16 5.95 9.22 -4.47
C ASP A 16 6.46 8.12 -5.42
N LEU A 17 5.59 7.65 -6.31
CA LEU A 17 5.90 6.57 -7.25
C LEU A 17 6.95 6.98 -8.29
N THR A 18 7.11 8.27 -8.55
CA THR A 18 8.08 8.79 -9.54
C THR A 18 9.53 8.72 -9.05
N ARG A 19 9.72 8.48 -7.75
CA ARG A 19 11.04 8.46 -7.09
C ARG A 19 11.40 7.12 -6.48
N LEU A 20 10.54 6.10 -6.65
CA LEU A 20 10.82 4.77 -6.11
C LEU A 20 11.93 4.07 -6.90
N PRO A 21 12.93 3.48 -6.22
CA PRO A 21 13.91 2.64 -6.90
C PRO A 21 13.25 1.38 -7.47
N LEU A 22 13.65 0.98 -8.68
CA LEU A 22 13.09 -0.21 -9.33
C LEU A 22 13.57 -1.50 -8.65
N ASN A 23 12.75 -2.56 -8.76
CA ASN A 23 13.05 -3.92 -8.29
C ASN A 23 13.39 -4.02 -6.79
N GLN A 24 12.76 -3.17 -5.97
CA GLN A 24 12.90 -3.18 -4.52
C GLN A 24 11.59 -3.53 -3.83
N SER A 25 11.71 -4.00 -2.59
CA SER A 25 10.60 -4.09 -1.65
C SER A 25 10.56 -2.84 -0.79
N PHE A 26 9.36 -2.40 -0.43
CA PHE A 26 9.09 -1.20 0.33
C PHE A 26 8.33 -1.53 1.61
N GLN A 27 8.43 -0.65 2.60
CA GLN A 27 7.70 -0.77 3.85
C GLN A 27 7.07 0.57 4.24
N VAL A 28 5.78 0.54 4.56
CA VAL A 28 5.07 1.66 5.17
C VAL A 28 4.74 1.30 6.62
N ASN A 29 5.03 2.24 7.51
CA ASN A 29 4.73 2.13 8.94
C ASN A 29 3.62 3.14 9.29
N HIS A 30 2.53 2.63 9.83
CA HIS A 30 1.42 3.39 10.40
C HIS A 30 1.20 2.93 11.86
N PRO A 31 0.63 3.75 12.75
CA PRO A 31 0.29 3.32 14.11
C PRO A 31 -0.53 2.01 14.12
N ASP A 32 -1.54 1.95 13.24
CA ASP A 32 -2.46 0.83 13.13
C ASP A 32 -2.01 -0.29 12.21
N PHE A 33 -1.01 -0.10 11.35
CA PHE A 33 -0.54 -1.19 10.49
C PHE A 33 0.93 -1.04 10.07
N VAL A 34 1.54 -2.15 9.70
CA VAL A 34 2.83 -2.17 9.02
C VAL A 34 2.70 -3.08 7.82
N LEU A 35 2.96 -2.53 6.64
CA LEU A 35 2.88 -3.26 5.37
C LEU A 35 4.26 -3.31 4.72
N GLN A 36 4.63 -4.47 4.20
CA GLN A 36 5.69 -4.60 3.21
C GLN A 36 5.07 -4.89 1.85
N PHE A 37 5.57 -4.27 0.80
CA PHE A 37 5.04 -4.48 -0.55
C PHE A 37 6.12 -4.34 -1.63
N PHE A 38 5.84 -4.85 -2.82
CA PHE A 38 6.67 -4.73 -4.01
C PHE A 38 5.79 -4.74 -5.25
N PHE A 39 6.33 -4.24 -6.37
CA PHE A 39 5.63 -4.26 -7.64
C PHE A 39 5.86 -5.57 -8.38
N SER A 40 4.78 -6.17 -8.88
CA SER A 40 4.80 -7.34 -9.76
C SER A 40 4.12 -6.97 -11.07
N GLY A 41 4.91 -6.43 -12.01
CA GLY A 41 4.37 -5.69 -13.14
C GLY A 41 3.65 -4.43 -12.64
N PRO A 42 2.42 -4.15 -13.08
CA PRO A 42 1.66 -2.99 -12.59
C PRO A 42 0.97 -3.24 -11.25
N ASN A 43 0.85 -4.50 -10.81
CA ASN A 43 0.18 -4.87 -9.57
C ASN A 43 1.09 -4.67 -8.36
N ILE A 44 0.47 -4.54 -7.19
CA ILE A 44 1.16 -4.50 -5.90
C ILE A 44 0.90 -5.81 -5.17
N LEU A 45 1.98 -6.43 -4.72
CA LEU A 45 1.97 -7.61 -3.86
C LEU A 45 2.60 -7.24 -2.52
N GLY A 46 2.12 -7.83 -1.43
CA GLY A 46 2.67 -7.48 -0.12
C GLY A 46 2.29 -8.40 1.02
N PHE A 47 2.88 -8.12 2.18
CA PHE A 47 2.65 -8.80 3.44
C PHE A 47 2.21 -7.80 4.51
N ILE A 48 1.21 -8.20 5.30
CA ILE A 48 0.76 -7.46 6.48
C ILE A 48 1.64 -7.91 7.65
N LEU A 49 2.56 -7.07 8.10
CA LEU A 49 3.42 -7.39 9.25
C LEU A 49 2.72 -7.14 10.59
N LYS A 50 1.84 -6.15 10.63
CA LYS A 50 1.01 -5.75 11.78
C LYS A 50 -0.26 -5.11 11.26
N ARG A 51 -1.40 -5.35 11.90
CA ARG A 51 -2.60 -4.52 11.78
C ARG A 51 -3.43 -4.46 13.06
N ASN A 52 -4.12 -3.35 13.25
CA ASN A 52 -5.28 -3.24 14.10
C ASN A 52 -6.44 -3.99 13.41
N LYS A 53 -7.12 -4.89 14.12
CA LYS A 53 -8.21 -5.69 13.53
C LYS A 53 -9.53 -4.95 13.51
N ASP A 54 -9.67 -3.93 14.34
CA ASP A 54 -10.86 -3.09 14.44
C ASP A 54 -11.00 -2.12 13.26
N GLU A 55 -9.88 -1.89 12.55
CA GLU A 55 -9.81 -0.93 11.45
C GLU A 55 -9.65 -1.62 10.08
N PRO A 56 -10.27 -1.09 9.02
CA PRO A 56 -9.95 -1.47 7.65
C PRO A 56 -8.59 -0.88 7.23
N ILE A 57 -7.99 -1.47 6.21
CA ILE A 57 -6.82 -0.92 5.53
C ILE A 57 -7.19 -0.70 4.07
N PHE A 58 -7.01 0.53 3.61
CA PHE A 58 -7.22 0.94 2.24
C PHE A 58 -5.89 1.35 1.59
N MET A 59 -5.89 1.27 0.26
CA MET A 59 -4.85 1.80 -0.58
C MET A 59 -5.48 2.67 -1.65
N ARG A 60 -5.03 3.92 -1.76
CA ARG A 60 -5.42 4.84 -2.83
C ARG A 60 -4.25 4.95 -3.80
N TRP A 61 -4.51 4.62 -5.05
CA TRP A 61 -3.70 5.07 -6.17
C TRP A 61 -4.01 6.55 -6.42
N CYS A 62 -2.98 7.38 -6.41
CA CYS A 62 -3.12 8.83 -6.50
C CYS A 62 -2.64 9.33 -7.86
N PHE A 63 -3.46 10.16 -8.50
CA PHE A 63 -3.11 10.81 -9.76
C PHE A 63 -1.91 11.75 -9.58
N PHE A 64 -1.87 12.50 -8.47
CA PHE A 64 -0.75 13.37 -8.11
C PHE A 64 0.20 12.71 -7.10
N ARG A 65 1.49 13.04 -7.19
CA ARG A 65 2.55 12.53 -6.32
C ARG A 65 2.34 12.80 -4.82
N ASN A 66 1.67 13.90 -4.48
CA ASN A 66 1.37 14.31 -3.11
C ASN A 66 0.04 13.72 -2.59
N CYS A 67 -0.69 12.96 -3.41
CA CYS A 67 -2.03 12.46 -3.11
C CYS A 67 -3.04 13.57 -2.74
N GLU A 68 -2.91 14.76 -3.34
CA GLU A 68 -4.03 15.70 -3.43
C GLU A 68 -5.22 15.02 -4.13
N GLU A 69 -6.43 15.33 -3.66
CA GLU A 69 -7.62 14.65 -4.15
C GLU A 69 -7.86 14.91 -5.63
N SER A 70 -8.07 13.82 -6.37
CA SER A 70 -8.39 13.85 -7.79
C SER A 70 -9.55 12.93 -8.12
N PRO A 71 -10.43 13.30 -9.08
CA PRO A 71 -11.44 12.40 -9.63
C PRO A 71 -10.84 11.17 -10.35
N HIS A 72 -9.53 11.21 -10.64
CA HIS A 72 -8.79 10.11 -11.26
C HIS A 72 -8.15 9.16 -10.25
N ASP A 73 -8.42 9.32 -8.95
CA ASP A 73 -7.87 8.41 -7.95
C ASP A 73 -8.65 7.10 -7.89
N TYR A 74 -7.96 6.02 -7.51
CA TYR A 74 -8.57 4.69 -7.39
C TYR A 74 -8.30 4.09 -6.02
N VAL A 75 -9.37 3.74 -5.31
CA VAL A 75 -9.27 3.13 -3.97
C VAL A 75 -9.47 1.63 -4.05
N SER A 76 -8.60 0.89 -3.37
CA SER A 76 -8.68 -0.55 -3.19
C SER A 76 -8.67 -0.90 -1.70
N VAL A 77 -9.41 -1.95 -1.35
CA VAL A 77 -9.45 -2.47 0.02
C VAL A 77 -8.36 -3.54 0.15
N ILE A 78 -7.42 -3.36 1.07
CA ILE A 78 -6.43 -4.39 1.43
C ILE A 78 -7.04 -5.35 2.45
N ALA A 79 -7.73 -4.81 3.45
CA ALA A 79 -8.31 -5.56 4.55
C ALA A 79 -9.55 -4.87 5.10
N GLN A 80 -10.60 -5.63 5.40
CA GLN A 80 -11.77 -5.13 6.12
C GLN A 80 -11.60 -5.33 7.64
N ALA A 81 -12.26 -4.49 8.44
CA ALA A 81 -12.35 -4.68 9.88
C ALA A 81 -12.89 -6.08 10.21
N TYR A 82 -12.31 -6.71 11.23
CA TYR A 82 -12.63 -8.07 11.73
C TYR A 82 -12.55 -9.21 10.70
N ASN A 83 -12.07 -8.95 9.49
CA ASN A 83 -12.00 -9.91 8.41
C ASN A 83 -10.56 -10.07 7.93
N PRO A 84 -10.15 -11.24 7.42
CA PRO A 84 -8.83 -11.41 6.81
C PRO A 84 -8.63 -10.43 5.63
N PRO A 85 -7.38 -10.16 5.20
CA PRO A 85 -6.11 -10.76 5.65
C PRO A 85 -5.57 -10.21 6.99
N TYR A 86 -5.13 -11.08 7.90
CA TYR A 86 -4.55 -10.70 9.21
C TYR A 86 -3.01 -10.60 9.18
N ASP A 87 -2.39 -10.24 10.31
CA ASP A 87 -0.94 -10.26 10.50
C ASP A 87 -0.31 -11.58 10.03
N GLY A 88 0.78 -11.46 9.28
CA GLY A 88 1.47 -12.58 8.65
C GLY A 88 0.85 -13.05 7.33
N SER A 89 -0.24 -12.43 6.87
CA SER A 89 -0.90 -12.78 5.60
C SER A 89 -0.38 -11.94 4.44
N PHE A 90 -0.53 -12.51 3.25
CA PHE A 90 -0.25 -11.85 1.98
C PHE A 90 -1.48 -11.05 1.49
N PHE A 91 -1.23 -9.99 0.74
CA PHE A 91 -2.26 -9.24 0.01
C PHE A 91 -1.81 -8.96 -1.43
N GLU A 92 -2.78 -8.84 -2.32
CA GLU A 92 -2.60 -8.42 -3.71
C GLU A 92 -3.55 -7.27 -4.01
N ILE A 93 -3.02 -6.22 -4.64
CA ILE A 93 -3.82 -5.16 -5.26
C ILE A 93 -3.53 -5.14 -6.74
N LYS A 94 -4.58 -5.41 -7.52
CA LYS A 94 -4.52 -5.37 -8.97
C LYS A 94 -4.53 -3.93 -9.45
N PHE A 95 -3.71 -3.65 -10.45
CA PHE A 95 -3.75 -2.37 -11.14
C PHE A 95 -5.10 -2.23 -11.85
N PRO A 96 -5.80 -1.09 -11.70
CA PRO A 96 -7.05 -0.85 -12.40
C PRO A 96 -6.82 -0.81 -13.92
N THR A 97 -7.54 -1.65 -14.65
CA THR A 97 -7.42 -1.80 -16.11
C THR A 97 -8.27 -0.79 -16.86
N GLY A 98 -7.84 -0.41 -18.08
CA GLY A 98 -8.65 0.45 -18.97
C GLY A 98 -8.55 1.94 -18.68
N LEU A 99 -7.49 2.36 -17.98
CA LEU A 99 -7.16 3.76 -17.73
C LEU A 99 -6.17 4.28 -18.77
N ASP A 100 -6.34 5.53 -19.21
CA ASP A 100 -5.46 6.24 -20.14
C ASP A 100 -4.47 7.18 -19.44
N TYR A 101 -4.34 7.04 -18.11
CA TYR A 101 -3.46 7.84 -17.28
C TYR A 101 -2.59 6.99 -16.34
N HIS A 102 -1.55 7.62 -15.79
CA HIS A 102 -0.63 7.01 -14.85
C HIS A 102 -0.76 7.64 -13.46
N PHE A 103 -0.79 6.79 -12.43
CA PHE A 103 -0.72 7.24 -11.05
C PHE A 103 0.70 7.67 -10.70
N GLN A 104 0.82 8.78 -9.98
CA GLN A 104 2.10 9.32 -9.52
C GLN A 104 2.33 9.09 -8.02
N GLY A 105 1.28 8.71 -7.28
CA GLY A 105 1.35 8.47 -5.85
C GLY A 105 0.60 7.23 -5.39
N LEU A 106 0.90 6.81 -4.17
CA LEU A 106 0.23 5.73 -3.46
C LEU A 106 0.02 6.14 -2.01
N ARG A 107 -1.17 5.92 -1.45
CA ARG A 107 -1.43 6.19 -0.03
C ARG A 107 -2.08 5.00 0.64
N PHE A 108 -1.53 4.57 1.77
CA PHE A 108 -2.14 3.57 2.63
C PHE A 108 -2.79 4.26 3.84
N TYR A 109 -3.97 3.84 4.25
CA TYR A 109 -4.67 4.47 5.37
C TYR A 109 -5.69 3.53 6.01
N THR A 110 -6.11 3.87 7.22
CA THR A 110 -7.23 3.24 7.94
C THR A 110 -8.35 4.23 8.14
N GLY A 111 -9.60 3.75 8.23
CA GLY A 111 -10.76 4.58 8.52
C GLY A 111 -11.04 5.67 7.47
N ASN A 112 -12.01 6.53 7.77
CA ASN A 112 -12.20 7.85 7.14
C ASN A 112 -11.55 8.92 8.01
#